data_AF-A0A926A5R3-F1
#
_entry.id   AF-A0A926A5R3-F1
#
_cell.length_a   1.000
_cell.length_b   1.000
_cell.length_c   1.000
_cell.angle_alpha   90.00
_cell.angle_beta   90.00
_cell.angle_gamma   90.00
#
_symmetry.space_group_name_H-M   'P 1'
#
loop_
_entity.id
_entity.type
_entity.pdbx_description
1 polymer ?
#
loop_
_entity_poly.entity_id
_entity_poly.type
_entity_poly.pdbx_seq_one_letter_code
_entity_poly.pdbx_strand_id
1 'polypeptide(L)'
;MSYRGFAKGKTIELDEALPFPVGQAVTVSVEAVVAGQLSSAQRILEAIRFQPHLRNFDVDELEAAIDGARLPVQNGIVLNEGK
;
A
#
# COMPACT_ATOMS: atom_id res chain seq x y z
N MET A 1 4.95 -7.51 27.10
CA MET A 1 6.11 -6.98 26.37
C MET A 1 6.14 -7.64 25.00
N SER A 2 6.48 -6.89 23.96
CA SER A 2 6.53 -7.40 22.58
C SER A 2 7.91 -7.12 22.02
N TYR A 3 8.54 -8.13 21.44
CA TYR A 3 9.87 -8.04 20.85
C TYR A 3 9.78 -8.34 19.37
N ARG A 4 10.56 -7.62 18.56
CA ARG A 4 10.70 -7.89 17.14
C ARG A 4 11.90 -8.83 16.93
N GLY A 5 11.78 -9.70 15.94
CA GLY A 5 12.80 -10.65 15.59
C GLY A 5 12.49 -11.34 14.29
N PHE A 6 13.41 -12.20 13.86
CA PHE A 6 13.32 -12.95 12.62
C PHE A 6 13.41 -14.46 12.90
N ALA A 7 12.56 -15.21 12.19
CA ALA A 7 12.56 -16.66 12.27
C ALA A 7 13.68 -17.24 11.40
N LYS A 8 14.48 -18.11 11.98
CA LYS A 8 15.56 -18.86 11.33
C LYS A 8 15.37 -20.34 11.58
N GLY A 9 14.56 -20.96 10.72
CA GLY A 9 14.14 -22.35 10.87
C GLY A 9 13.27 -22.53 12.12
N LYS A 10 13.79 -23.20 13.15
CA LYS A 10 13.10 -23.45 14.42
C LYS A 10 13.50 -22.48 15.54
N THR A 11 14.37 -21.51 15.24
CA THR A 11 14.86 -20.51 16.20
C THR A 11 14.33 -19.14 15.83
N ILE A 12 13.99 -18.31 16.83
CA ILE A 12 13.68 -16.89 16.63
C ILE A 12 14.88 -16.09 17.17
N GLU A 13 15.54 -15.33 16.30
CA GLU A 13 16.57 -14.37 16.70
C GLU A 13 15.89 -13.02 16.93
N LEU A 14 16.05 -12.46 18.13
CA LEU A 14 15.44 -11.19 18.51
C LEU A 14 16.41 -10.04 18.22
N ASP A 15 15.86 -8.89 17.83
CA ASP A 15 16.66 -7.68 17.58
C ASP A 15 17.24 -7.11 18.90
N GLU A 16 16.58 -7.39 20.02
CA GLU A 16 16.94 -6.92 21.35
C GLU A 16 17.16 -8.09 22.31
N ALA A 17 18.07 -7.88 23.28
CA ALA A 17 18.31 -8.86 24.34
C ALA A 17 17.14 -8.89 25.32
N LEU A 18 16.71 -10.11 25.68
CA LEU A 18 15.67 -10.28 26.68
C LEU A 18 16.18 -9.92 28.08
N PRO A 19 15.37 -9.24 28.91
CA PRO A 19 15.72 -8.90 30.28
C PRO A 19 15.50 -10.09 31.25
N PHE A 20 15.72 -11.32 30.78
CA PHE A 20 15.54 -12.53 31.59
C PHE A 20 16.89 -13.24 31.77
N PRO A 21 17.22 -13.72 32.98
CA PRO A 21 18.41 -14.53 33.22
C PRO A 21 18.40 -15.83 32.41
N VAL A 22 19.61 -16.27 32.05
CA VAL A 22 19.83 -17.51 31.31
C VAL A 22 19.29 -18.70 32.11
N GLY A 23 18.47 -19.55 31.46
CA GLY A 23 17.88 -20.75 32.07
C GLY A 23 16.51 -20.53 32.73
N GLN A 24 15.99 -19.30 32.76
CA GLN A 24 14.64 -19.05 33.23
C GLN A 24 13.60 -19.55 32.22
N ALA A 25 12.66 -20.38 32.68
CA ALA A 25 11.52 -20.79 31.88
C ALA A 25 10.55 -19.60 31.68
N VAL A 26 10.20 -19.32 30.43
CA VAL A 26 9.26 -18.28 30.05
C VAL A 26 8.23 -18.82 29.06
N THR A 27 6.99 -18.35 29.15
CA THR A 27 5.96 -18.63 28.15
C THR A 27 5.93 -17.50 27.14
N VAL A 28 6.06 -17.84 25.86
CA VAL A 28 6.02 -16.86 24.76
C VAL A 28 4.85 -17.15 23.83
N SER A 29 4.17 -16.11 23.40
CA SER A 29 3.18 -16.16 22.31
C SER A 29 3.77 -15.45 21.10
N VAL A 30 3.71 -16.10 19.94
CA VAL A 30 4.26 -15.56 18.70
C VAL A 30 3.10 -15.18 17.80
N GLU A 31 3.02 -13.90 17.44
CA GLU A 31 2.07 -13.39 16.47
C GLU A 31 2.82 -13.04 15.18
N ALA A 32 2.42 -13.66 14.08
CA ALA A 32 3.01 -13.36 12.78
C ALA A 32 2.50 -12.01 12.29
N VAL A 33 3.40 -11.03 12.18
CA VAL A 33 3.06 -9.76 11.52
C VAL A 33 3.03 -10.01 10.02
N VAL A 34 1.86 -10.38 9.51
CA VAL A 34 1.62 -10.41 8.07
C VAL A 34 1.59 -8.96 7.62
N ALA A 35 2.71 -8.47 7.07
CA ALA A 35 2.72 -7.26 6.28
C ALA A 35 1.89 -7.55 5.02
N GLY A 36 0.57 -7.44 5.17
CA GLY A 36 -0.37 -7.64 4.07
C GLY A 36 -0.14 -6.54 3.06
N GLN A 37 0.71 -6.80 2.07
CA GLN A 37 0.59 -6.07 0.81
C GLN A 37 -0.81 -6.38 0.30
N LEU A 38 -1.71 -5.40 0.40
CA LEU A 38 -3.02 -5.48 -0.23
C LEU A 38 -2.82 -5.98 -1.65
N SER A 39 -3.55 -7.02 -2.03
CA SER A 39 -3.51 -7.51 -3.41
C SER A 39 -3.88 -6.37 -4.36
N SER A 40 -3.46 -6.45 -5.62
CA SER A 40 -3.82 -5.45 -6.63
C SER A 40 -5.33 -5.19 -6.66
N ALA A 41 -6.15 -6.25 -6.51
CA ALA A 41 -7.60 -6.14 -6.42
C ALA A 41 -8.09 -5.36 -5.19
N GLN A 42 -7.49 -5.60 -4.02
CA GLN A 42 -7.85 -4.87 -2.79
C GLN A 42 -7.46 -3.39 -2.86
N ARG A 43 -6.30 -3.07 -3.45
CA ARG A 43 -5.89 -1.67 -3.70
C ARG A 43 -6.82 -0.94 -4.65
N ILE A 44 -7.29 -1.61 -5.70
CA ILE A 44 -8.26 -1.05 -6.65
C ILE A 44 -9.59 -0.78 -5.95
N LEU A 45 -10.09 -1.74 -5.16
CA LEU A 45 -11.34 -1.56 -4.41
C LEU A 45 -11.26 -0.43 -3.39
N GLU A 46 -10.11 -0.24 -2.76
CA GLU A 46 -9.86 0.87 -1.86
C GLU A 46 -9.83 2.21 -2.62
N ALA A 47 -9.11 2.28 -3.75
CA ALA A 47 -9.07 3.47 -4.59
C ALA A 47 -10.45 3.89 -5.13
N ILE A 48 -11.34 2.93 -5.43
CA ILE A 48 -12.72 3.21 -5.85
C ILE A 48 -13.58 3.76 -4.71
N ARG A 49 -13.32 3.34 -3.46
CA ARG A 49 -14.08 3.79 -2.28
C ARG A 49 -13.76 5.21 -1.86
N PHE A 50 -12.56 5.69 -2.18
CA PHE A 50 -12.22 7.09 -1.99
C PHE A 50 -12.80 7.91 -3.14
N GLN A 51 -13.61 8.92 -2.81
CA GLN A 51 -14.04 9.91 -3.79
C GLN A 51 -12.77 10.47 -4.46
N PRO A 52 -12.76 10.60 -5.80
CA PRO A 52 -11.62 11.18 -6.48
C PRO A 52 -11.32 12.53 -5.84
N HIS A 53 -10.04 12.85 -5.63
CA HIS A 53 -9.60 14.12 -5.03
C HIS A 53 -9.84 15.33 -5.96
N LEU A 54 -10.93 15.30 -6.71
CA LEU A 54 -11.40 16.39 -7.56
C LEU A 54 -11.97 17.46 -6.64
N ARG A 55 -11.34 18.62 -6.70
CA ARG A 55 -11.86 19.83 -6.09
C ARG A 55 -12.91 20.37 -7.06
N ASN A 56 -13.89 21.12 -6.55
CA ASN A 56 -14.91 21.75 -7.41
C ASN A 56 -14.28 22.58 -8.54
N PHE A 57 -13.14 23.22 -8.27
CA PHE A 57 -12.36 23.95 -9.27
C PHE A 57 -11.95 23.10 -10.49
N ASP A 58 -11.58 21.84 -10.28
CA ASP A 58 -11.18 20.95 -11.38
C ASP A 58 -12.38 20.59 -12.29
N VAL A 59 -13.59 20.58 -11.70
CA VAL A 59 -14.86 20.37 -12.42
C VAL A 59 -15.24 21.63 -13.19
N ASP A 60 -15.15 22.80 -12.57
CA ASP A 60 -15.45 24.09 -13.19
C ASP A 60 -14.52 24.38 -14.39
N GLU A 61 -13.23 24.03 -14.28
CA GLU A 61 -12.25 24.14 -15.38
C GLU A 61 -12.59 23.20 -16.54
N LEU A 62 -13.00 21.97 -16.25
CA LEU A 62 -13.41 21.01 -17.25
C LEU A 62 -14.69 21.45 -17.98
N GLU A 63 -15.69 21.94 -17.25
CA GLU A 63 -16.92 22.47 -17.84
C GLU A 63 -16.63 23.68 -18.74
N ALA A 64 -15.79 24.62 -18.29
CA ALA A 64 -15.37 25.76 -19.10
C ALA A 64 -14.59 25.33 -20.36
N ALA A 65 -13.77 24.26 -20.29
CA ALA A 65 -13.06 23.73 -21.44
C ALA A 65 -14.00 23.05 -22.46
N ILE A 66 -15.01 22.33 -21.97
CA ILE A 66 -16.05 21.69 -22.81
C ILE A 66 -16.90 22.75 -23.50
N ASP A 67 -17.39 23.74 -22.76
CA ASP A 67 -18.18 24.86 -23.30
C ASP A 67 -17.37 25.70 -24.31
N GLY A 68 -16.06 25.80 -24.09
CA GLY A 68 -15.12 26.42 -25.00
C GLY A 68 -14.72 25.59 -26.22
N ALA A 69 -15.31 24.39 -26.42
CA ALA A 69 -14.94 23.40 -27.45
C ALA A 69 -13.43 23.03 -27.45
N ARG A 70 -12.73 23.27 -26.35
CA ARG A 70 -11.34 22.87 -26.15
C ARG A 70 -11.31 21.44 -25.62
N LEU A 71 -11.59 20.49 -26.50
CA LEU A 71 -11.26 19.09 -26.24
C LEU A 71 -9.77 19.01 -25.87
N PRO A 72 -9.39 18.35 -24.76
CA PRO A 72 -8.00 18.21 -24.42
C PRO A 72 -7.28 17.48 -25.55
N VAL A 73 -6.18 18.08 -25.98
CA VAL A 73 -5.28 17.55 -27.00
C VAL A 73 -4.94 16.12 -26.62
N GLN A 74 -5.18 15.18 -27.53
CA GLN A 74 -4.68 13.81 -27.41
C GLN A 74 -3.16 13.89 -27.25
N ASN A 75 -2.65 13.80 -26.03
CA ASN A 75 -1.26 13.41 -25.82
C ASN A 75 -1.21 11.93 -26.16
N GLY A 76 -0.87 11.67 -27.42
CA GLY A 76 -0.87 10.36 -28.04
C GLY A 76 -0.20 9.30 -27.17
N ILE A 77 -0.99 8.32 -26.75
CA ILE A 77 -0.45 6.99 -26.50
C ILE A 77 -0.24 6.38 -27.89
N VAL A 78 0.98 6.49 -28.41
CA VAL A 78 1.41 5.72 -29.57
C VAL A 78 1.48 4.26 -29.12
N LEU A 79 0.40 3.50 -29.34
CA LEU A 79 0.46 2.05 -29.30
C LEU A 79 1.18 1.60 -30.57
N ASN A 80 2.48 1.36 -30.42
CA ASN A 80 3.32 0.79 -31.45
C ASN A 80 2.96 -0.69 -31.62
N GLU A 81 2.04 -1.01 -32.53
CA GLU A 81 1.84 -2.39 -32.99
C GLU A 81 2.96 -2.73 -33.98
N GLY A 82 4.00 -3.37 -33.46
CA GLY A 82 5.11 -3.88 -34.24
C GLY A 82 4.73 -5.13 -35.03
N LYS A 83 4.76 -4.96 -36.37
CA LYS A 83 5.04 -5.92 -37.46
C LYS A 83 4.22 -7.20 -37.58
#